data_AF-A0AAV0U2D3-F1
#
_entry.id   AF-A0AAV0U2D3-F1
#
_cell.length_a   1.000
_cell.length_b   1.000
_cell.length_c   1.000
_cell.angle_alpha   90.00
_cell.angle_beta   90.00
_cell.angle_gamma   90.00
#
_symmetry.space_group_name_H-M   'P 1'
#
loop_
_entity.id
_entity.type
_entity.pdbx_description
1 polymer ?
#
loop_
_entity_poly.entity_id
_entity_poly.type
_entity_poly.pdbx_seq_one_letter_code
_entity_poly.pdbx_strand_id
1 'polypeptide(L)'
;MRAHSPFFWVFIFLLWSDALAIDGNQTGVASTITSSSLGLNEGRFVAPRKGQQNGLAADVIHPVDLEKSEERNSIGQSLSNRFRMWNWYRKGESPRQVFHNHQVEGTGHIDFKRAVLLMKYVHYARRRKVPFDDVAVADMWAERISPEILVPLFHKFRSVNGLKDSADNMQKHLHSRFPDETSEPLIATWLITNESPEFVFKMLSVGEKIDNIDKIENACWFLKYVFQYNRKQKKEGDKFSSDEITQLFAQNKPLLEKARSLVDTNKTN
;
A
#
# COMPACT_ATOMS: atom_id res chain seq x y z
N MET A 1 16.60 -22.97 -9.21
CA MET A 1 17.44 -21.92 -8.57
C MET A 1 16.81 -20.58 -8.88
N ARG A 2 16.16 -19.92 -7.92
CA ARG A 2 15.73 -18.52 -8.09
C ARG A 2 16.99 -17.66 -7.93
N ALA A 3 17.29 -16.81 -8.90
CA ALA A 3 18.38 -15.86 -8.77
C ALA A 3 18.03 -14.91 -7.62
N HIS A 4 18.91 -14.78 -6.62
CA HIS A 4 18.69 -13.84 -5.53
C HIS A 4 18.69 -12.41 -6.08
N SER A 5 17.71 -11.62 -5.63
CA SER A 5 17.61 -10.20 -5.99
C SER A 5 18.90 -9.46 -5.61
N PRO A 6 19.46 -8.58 -6.45
CA PRO A 6 20.64 -7.79 -6.13
C PRO A 6 20.48 -6.94 -4.86
N PHE A 7 19.24 -6.64 -4.45
CA PHE A 7 18.94 -5.96 -3.20
C PHE A 7 19.26 -6.79 -1.95
N PHE A 8 19.27 -8.13 -2.03
CA PHE A 8 19.63 -9.01 -0.93
C PHE A 8 21.10 -8.82 -0.50
N TRP A 9 22.00 -8.66 -1.48
CA TRP A 9 23.41 -8.42 -1.21
C TRP A 9 23.67 -7.02 -0.66
N VAL A 10 22.91 -6.02 -1.10
CA VAL A 10 22.96 -4.66 -0.54
C VAL A 10 22.46 -4.65 0.90
N PHE A 11 21.41 -5.42 1.23
CA PHE A 11 20.91 -5.57 2.59
C PHE A 11 21.95 -6.22 3.53
N ILE A 12 22.58 -7.31 3.08
CA ILE A 12 23.69 -7.93 3.82
C ILE A 12 24.83 -6.93 4.00
N PHE A 13 25.19 -6.17 2.96
CA PHE A 13 26.28 -5.21 3.02
C PHE A 13 25.98 -4.05 3.98
N LEU A 14 24.75 -3.54 4.00
CA LEU A 14 24.32 -2.48 4.92
C LEU A 14 24.28 -2.96 6.38
N LEU A 15 23.76 -4.16 6.63
CA LEU A 15 23.83 -4.77 7.97
C LEU A 15 25.27 -5.00 8.44
N TRP A 16 26.18 -5.28 7.49
CA TRP A 16 27.59 -5.52 7.80
C TRP A 16 28.39 -4.23 8.04
N SER A 17 28.10 -3.14 7.32
CA SER A 17 28.75 -1.85 7.53
C SER A 17 28.40 -1.23 8.89
N ASP A 18 27.16 -1.38 9.36
CA ASP A 18 26.75 -0.85 10.66
C ASP A 18 27.24 -1.74 11.82
N ALA A 19 27.31 -3.07 11.63
CA ALA A 19 27.92 -3.97 12.61
C ALA A 19 29.42 -3.68 12.84
N LEU A 20 30.13 -3.23 11.80
CA LEU A 20 31.54 -2.80 11.91
C LEU A 20 31.70 -1.41 12.52
N ALA A 21 30.69 -0.54 12.43
CA ALA A 21 30.70 0.79 13.04
C ALA A 21 30.48 0.76 14.57
N ILE A 22 29.81 -0.28 15.08
CA ILE A 22 29.54 -0.43 16.53
C ILE A 22 30.79 -0.91 17.31
N ASP A 23 31.74 -1.58 16.66
CA ASP A 23 33.00 -2.04 17.27
C ASP A 23 34.21 -1.12 16.99
N GLY A 24 34.01 -0.03 16.25
CA GLY A 24 35.09 0.84 15.76
C GLY A 24 35.16 2.18 16.48
N ASN A 25 36.10 2.31 17.42
CA ASN A 25 36.59 3.58 17.96
C ASN A 25 36.79 4.61 16.82
N GLN A 26 36.20 5.80 16.98
CA GLN A 26 36.22 6.86 15.96
C GLN A 26 37.66 7.26 15.60
N THR A 27 38.09 6.92 14.39
CA THR A 27 39.15 7.68 13.71
C THR A 27 38.60 8.15 12.37
N GLY A 28 38.33 9.45 12.31
CA GLY A 28 37.80 10.11 11.14
C GLY A 28 38.75 10.03 9.95
N VAL A 29 38.19 9.68 8.79
CA VAL A 29 38.76 10.02 7.49
C VAL A 29 37.62 10.52 6.63
N ALA A 30 37.64 11.82 6.34
CA ALA A 30 36.74 12.46 5.40
C ALA A 30 37.09 12.01 3.98
N SER A 31 36.13 11.44 3.26
CA SER A 31 36.23 11.24 1.81
C SER A 31 35.30 12.20 1.09
N THR A 32 35.90 13.20 0.47
CA THR A 32 35.31 14.13 -0.48
C THR A 32 34.79 13.37 -1.71
N ILE A 33 33.48 13.39 -1.95
CA ILE A 33 32.88 12.93 -3.21
C ILE A 33 32.53 14.17 -4.03
N THR A 34 33.17 14.30 -5.17
CA THR A 34 32.92 15.30 -6.21
C THR A 34 31.62 14.97 -6.94
N SER A 35 30.65 15.88 -6.87
CA SER A 35 29.39 15.82 -7.62
C SER A 35 29.60 16.34 -9.06
N SER A 36 29.49 15.45 -10.05
CA SER A 36 29.33 15.85 -11.45
C SER A 36 27.88 16.24 -11.72
N SER A 37 27.69 17.45 -12.21
CA SER A 37 26.42 18.05 -12.59
C SER A 37 25.90 17.47 -13.91
N LEU A 38 24.70 16.92 -13.89
CA LEU A 38 23.90 16.59 -15.08
C LEU A 38 22.86 17.70 -15.26
N GLY A 39 23.03 18.46 -16.35
CA GLY A 39 22.14 19.54 -16.74
C GLY A 39 20.76 19.00 -17.15
N LEU A 40 19.71 19.54 -16.51
CA LEU A 40 18.33 19.34 -16.92
C LEU A 40 17.83 20.63 -17.59
N ASN A 41 17.45 20.45 -18.85
CA ASN A 41 16.82 21.43 -19.72
C ASN A 41 15.45 21.87 -19.14
N GLU A 42 15.29 23.16 -18.89
CA GLU A 42 14.01 23.77 -18.52
C GLU A 42 13.12 23.94 -19.77
N GLY A 43 12.11 23.10 -19.88
CA GLY A 43 11.02 23.27 -20.85
C GLY A 43 10.07 24.39 -20.41
N ARG A 44 10.04 25.47 -21.19
CA ARG A 44 9.08 26.59 -21.08
C ARG A 44 7.62 26.09 -21.15
N PHE A 45 6.88 26.32 -20.08
CA PHE A 45 5.41 26.24 -20.07
C PHE A 45 4.82 27.55 -20.59
N VAL A 46 4.09 27.47 -21.71
CA VAL A 46 3.31 28.59 -22.27
C VAL A 46 1.93 28.60 -21.60
N ALA A 47 1.59 29.70 -20.93
CA ALA A 47 0.27 29.88 -20.33
C ALA A 47 -0.82 30.10 -21.40
N PRO A 48 -2.03 29.53 -21.24
CA PRO A 48 -3.12 29.76 -22.18
C PRO A 48 -3.77 31.14 -21.98
N ARG A 49 -4.05 31.80 -23.11
CA ARG A 49 -4.78 33.07 -23.24
C ARG A 49 -6.19 32.97 -22.64
N LYS A 50 -6.56 33.97 -21.82
CA LYS A 50 -7.92 34.24 -21.36
C LYS A 50 -8.80 34.65 -22.56
N GLY A 51 -9.81 33.84 -22.87
CA GLY A 51 -10.90 34.18 -23.78
C GLY A 51 -12.13 34.66 -23.01
N GLN A 52 -12.79 35.69 -23.56
CA GLN A 52 -13.98 36.40 -23.10
C GLN A 52 -15.12 35.49 -22.58
N GLN A 53 -15.65 35.85 -21.41
CA GLN A 53 -16.93 35.37 -20.89
C GLN A 53 -18.07 36.26 -21.42
N ASN A 54 -19.03 35.65 -22.11
CA ASN A 54 -20.33 36.26 -22.41
C ASN A 54 -21.26 36.03 -21.20
N GLY A 55 -21.90 37.11 -20.74
CA GLY A 55 -22.81 37.12 -19.62
C GLY A 55 -24.12 36.38 -19.93
N LEU A 56 -24.39 35.35 -19.13
CA LEU A 56 -25.72 34.82 -18.87
C LEU A 56 -25.96 35.00 -17.37
N ALA A 57 -27.09 35.62 -17.03
CA ALA A 57 -27.50 35.90 -15.66
C ALA A 57 -27.45 34.60 -14.83
N ALA A 58 -26.51 34.53 -13.89
CA ALA A 58 -26.43 33.45 -12.94
C ALA A 58 -27.55 33.66 -11.91
N ASP A 59 -28.56 32.79 -11.95
CA ASP A 59 -29.42 32.56 -10.80
C ASP A 59 -28.51 32.30 -9.59
N VAL A 60 -28.63 33.16 -8.59
CA VAL A 60 -27.88 33.06 -7.34
C VAL A 60 -28.43 31.85 -6.59
N ILE A 61 -27.86 30.68 -6.86
CA ILE A 61 -28.16 29.47 -6.10
C ILE A 61 -27.64 29.71 -4.68
N HIS A 62 -28.56 29.83 -3.72
CA HIS A 62 -28.20 30.01 -2.32
C HIS A 62 -27.39 28.79 -1.83
N PRO A 63 -26.23 28.97 -1.17
CA PRO A 63 -25.38 27.88 -0.68
C PRO A 63 -26.11 26.85 0.20
N VAL A 64 -27.14 27.31 0.91
CA VAL A 64 -28.00 26.50 1.78
C VAL A 64 -28.84 25.46 1.02
N ASP A 65 -29.16 25.70 -0.25
CA ASP A 65 -29.92 24.76 -1.08
C ASP A 65 -29.02 23.69 -1.72
N LEU A 66 -27.74 23.99 -1.93
CA LEU A 66 -26.75 23.00 -2.39
C LEU A 66 -26.48 21.94 -1.33
N GLU A 67 -26.26 22.33 -0.08
CA GLU A 67 -25.94 21.43 1.03
C GLU A 67 -27.11 20.47 1.33
N LYS A 68 -28.35 20.96 1.31
CA LYS A 68 -29.56 20.12 1.45
C LYS A 68 -29.74 19.14 0.29
N SER A 69 -29.27 19.49 -0.92
CA SER A 69 -29.35 18.60 -2.08
C SER A 69 -28.33 17.44 -1.97
N GLU A 70 -27.13 17.71 -1.46
CA GLU A 70 -26.08 16.69 -1.24
C GLU A 70 -26.48 15.71 -0.13
N GLU A 71 -27.05 16.21 0.98
CA GLU A 71 -27.55 15.36 2.06
C GLU A 71 -28.68 14.43 1.59
N ARG A 72 -29.68 14.97 0.86
CA ARG A 72 -30.78 14.17 0.29
C ARG A 72 -30.26 13.10 -0.67
N ASN A 73 -29.26 13.44 -1.48
CA ASN A 73 -28.61 12.50 -2.38
C ASN A 73 -27.86 11.38 -1.63
N SER A 74 -27.26 11.68 -0.48
CA SER A 74 -26.56 10.70 0.36
C SER A 74 -27.53 9.68 0.99
N ILE A 75 -28.70 10.14 1.46
CA ILE A 75 -29.72 9.28 2.07
C ILE A 75 -30.32 8.35 1.03
N GLY A 76 -30.68 8.87 -0.15
CA GLY A 76 -31.21 8.08 -1.25
C GLY A 76 -30.26 6.98 -1.70
N GLN A 77 -28.97 7.29 -1.83
CA GLN A 77 -27.93 6.29 -2.17
C GLN A 77 -27.76 5.23 -1.08
N SER A 78 -27.79 5.63 0.20
CA SER A 78 -27.68 4.70 1.33
C SER A 78 -28.85 3.70 1.38
N LEU A 79 -30.09 4.17 1.18
CA LEU A 79 -31.28 3.31 1.13
C LEU A 79 -31.26 2.37 -0.08
N SER A 80 -30.89 2.89 -1.26
CA SER A 80 -30.74 2.08 -2.47
C SER A 80 -29.72 0.97 -2.29
N ASN A 81 -28.56 1.28 -1.69
CA ASN A 81 -27.52 0.28 -1.41
C ASN A 81 -27.99 -0.78 -0.41
N ARG A 82 -28.72 -0.41 0.65
CA ARG A 82 -29.30 -1.38 1.59
C ARG A 82 -30.30 -2.30 0.89
N PHE A 83 -31.16 -1.75 0.05
CA PHE A 83 -32.16 -2.53 -0.69
C PHE A 83 -31.49 -3.51 -1.67
N ARG A 84 -30.43 -3.09 -2.37
CA ARG A 84 -29.63 -3.98 -3.24
C ARG A 84 -29.02 -5.13 -2.47
N MET A 85 -28.32 -4.86 -1.37
CA MET A 85 -27.71 -5.90 -0.52
C MET A 85 -28.78 -6.86 0.05
N TRP A 86 -29.91 -6.32 0.48
CA TRP A 86 -31.02 -7.13 0.98
C TRP A 86 -31.60 -8.04 -0.12
N ASN A 87 -31.73 -7.53 -1.34
CA ASN A 87 -32.20 -8.34 -2.47
C ASN A 87 -31.26 -9.49 -2.82
N TRP A 88 -29.94 -9.26 -2.84
CA TRP A 88 -28.95 -10.32 -3.06
C TRP A 88 -29.06 -11.39 -1.98
N TYR A 89 -29.12 -10.97 -0.71
CA TYR A 89 -29.26 -11.89 0.41
C TYR A 89 -30.57 -12.68 0.37
N ARG A 90 -31.71 -12.03 0.09
CA ARG A 90 -33.03 -12.68 0.00
C ARG A 90 -33.08 -13.73 -1.10
N LYS A 91 -32.34 -13.51 -2.20
CA LYS A 91 -32.20 -14.47 -3.29
C LYS A 91 -31.22 -15.62 -2.97
N GLY A 92 -30.55 -15.59 -1.81
CA GLY A 92 -29.54 -16.57 -1.46
C GLY A 92 -28.24 -16.43 -2.26
N GLU A 93 -27.98 -15.28 -2.88
CA GLU A 93 -26.78 -15.08 -3.69
C GLU A 93 -25.54 -15.02 -2.79
N SER A 94 -24.62 -15.97 -2.91
CA SER A 94 -23.35 -15.90 -2.18
C SER A 94 -22.53 -14.67 -2.60
N PRO A 95 -21.62 -14.15 -1.76
CA PRO A 95 -20.72 -13.08 -2.18
C PRO A 95 -19.96 -13.40 -3.47
N ARG A 96 -19.53 -14.66 -3.66
CA ARG A 96 -18.92 -15.12 -4.92
C ARG A 96 -19.85 -14.94 -6.12
N GLN A 97 -21.12 -15.34 -6.01
CA GLN A 97 -22.11 -15.15 -7.08
C GLN A 97 -22.37 -13.67 -7.35
N VAL A 98 -22.53 -12.85 -6.31
CA VAL A 98 -22.75 -11.41 -6.48
C VAL A 98 -21.54 -10.77 -7.17
N PHE A 99 -20.31 -11.12 -6.78
CA PHE A 99 -19.10 -10.66 -7.44
C PHE A 99 -19.06 -11.08 -8.90
N HIS A 100 -19.38 -12.34 -9.21
CA HIS A 100 -19.41 -12.82 -10.59
C HIS A 100 -20.46 -12.06 -11.44
N ASN A 101 -21.67 -11.92 -10.92
CA ASN A 101 -22.80 -11.27 -11.60
C ASN A 101 -22.66 -9.76 -11.70
N HIS A 102 -21.91 -9.14 -10.78
CA HIS A 102 -21.78 -7.69 -10.66
C HIS A 102 -20.34 -7.22 -10.81
N GLN A 103 -19.45 -8.00 -11.40
CA GLN A 103 -18.20 -7.48 -11.90
C GLN A 103 -18.40 -6.93 -13.32
N VAL A 104 -17.64 -5.90 -13.65
CA VAL A 104 -17.63 -5.29 -14.98
C VAL A 104 -16.90 -6.27 -15.89
N GLU A 105 -17.59 -6.80 -16.89
CA GLU A 105 -16.99 -7.65 -17.91
C GLU A 105 -15.80 -6.93 -18.56
N GLY A 106 -14.62 -7.53 -18.48
CA GLY A 106 -13.49 -7.29 -19.39
C GLY A 106 -12.70 -5.98 -19.31
N THR A 107 -13.15 -4.94 -18.59
CA THR A 107 -12.47 -3.63 -18.66
C THR A 107 -11.28 -3.47 -17.72
N GLY A 108 -11.04 -4.42 -16.81
CA GLY A 108 -10.01 -4.28 -15.77
C GLY A 108 -10.27 -3.13 -14.78
N HIS A 109 -11.43 -2.46 -14.87
CA HIS A 109 -11.77 -1.30 -14.06
C HIS A 109 -12.97 -1.58 -13.16
N ILE A 110 -12.79 -1.42 -11.85
CA ILE A 110 -13.87 -1.46 -10.86
C ILE A 110 -14.12 -0.03 -10.35
N ASP A 111 -15.36 0.43 -10.51
CA ASP A 111 -15.82 1.66 -9.85
C ASP A 111 -15.73 1.53 -8.32
N PHE A 112 -15.16 2.54 -7.66
CA PHE A 112 -14.92 2.51 -6.22
C PHE A 112 -16.21 2.38 -5.40
N LYS A 113 -17.29 3.06 -5.78
CA LYS A 113 -18.57 2.98 -5.05
C LYS A 113 -19.15 1.57 -5.13
N ARG A 114 -19.06 0.94 -6.30
CA ARG A 114 -19.44 -0.45 -6.53
C ARG A 114 -18.58 -1.41 -5.70
N ALA A 115 -17.26 -1.21 -5.68
CA ALA A 115 -16.33 -2.01 -4.88
C ALA A 115 -16.68 -1.95 -3.38
N VAL A 116 -16.98 -0.76 -2.87
CA VAL A 116 -17.43 -0.56 -1.48
C VAL A 116 -18.76 -1.26 -1.20
N LEU A 117 -19.71 -1.21 -2.14
CA LEU A 117 -20.99 -1.91 -1.99
C LEU A 117 -20.80 -3.43 -1.90
N LEU A 118 -19.93 -3.99 -2.74
CA LEU A 118 -19.58 -5.41 -2.71
C LEU A 118 -18.93 -5.80 -1.38
N MET A 119 -18.00 -4.99 -0.86
CA MET A 119 -17.39 -5.23 0.46
C MET A 119 -18.40 -5.17 1.60
N LYS A 120 -19.32 -4.20 1.57
CA LYS A 120 -20.42 -4.11 2.56
C LYS A 120 -21.32 -5.34 2.49
N TYR A 121 -21.57 -5.88 1.30
CA TYR A 121 -22.32 -7.10 1.14
C TYR A 121 -21.60 -8.32 1.74
N VAL A 122 -20.29 -8.45 1.51
CA VAL A 122 -19.47 -9.50 2.13
C VAL A 122 -19.58 -9.46 3.66
N HIS A 123 -19.42 -8.27 4.27
CA HIS A 123 -19.58 -8.08 5.71
C HIS A 123 -20.99 -8.43 6.19
N TYR A 124 -22.02 -8.03 5.44
CA TYR A 124 -23.42 -8.37 5.74
C TYR A 124 -23.66 -9.89 5.72
N ALA A 125 -23.15 -10.58 4.70
CA ALA A 125 -23.26 -12.03 4.56
C ALA A 125 -22.53 -12.78 5.69
N ARG A 126 -21.32 -12.34 6.08
CA ARG A 126 -20.56 -12.89 7.22
C ARG A 126 -21.35 -12.86 8.52
N ARG A 127 -21.98 -11.72 8.82
CA ARG A 127 -22.84 -11.57 10.02
C ARG A 127 -24.04 -12.52 10.02
N ARG A 128 -24.43 -13.04 8.85
CA ARG A 128 -25.48 -14.04 8.66
C ARG A 128 -24.94 -15.47 8.51
N LYS A 129 -23.69 -15.71 8.92
CA LYS A 129 -23.01 -17.02 8.91
C LYS A 129 -22.81 -17.61 7.51
N VAL A 130 -22.79 -16.77 6.46
CA VAL A 130 -22.32 -17.21 5.14
C VAL A 130 -20.79 -17.17 5.16
N PRO A 131 -20.10 -18.32 4.99
CA PRO A 131 -18.64 -18.37 5.04
C PRO A 131 -18.06 -17.63 3.84
N PHE A 132 -17.35 -16.54 4.12
CA PHE A 132 -16.62 -15.77 3.12
C PHE A 132 -15.57 -14.94 3.86
N ASP A 133 -14.30 -15.02 3.51
CA ASP A 133 -13.22 -14.27 4.17
C ASP A 133 -12.61 -13.23 3.23
N ASP A 134 -11.67 -12.43 3.74
CA ASP A 134 -11.04 -11.35 2.97
C ASP A 134 -10.06 -11.92 1.93
N VAL A 135 -9.47 -13.08 2.21
CA VAL A 135 -8.58 -13.81 1.31
C VAL A 135 -9.32 -14.23 0.03
N ALA A 136 -10.50 -14.83 0.16
CA ALA A 136 -11.33 -15.21 -0.97
C ALA A 136 -11.79 -14.00 -1.80
N VAL A 137 -12.04 -12.84 -1.17
CA VAL A 137 -12.32 -11.60 -1.89
C VAL A 137 -11.12 -11.16 -2.72
N ALA A 138 -9.94 -11.09 -2.11
CA ALA A 138 -8.72 -10.67 -2.77
C ALA A 138 -8.39 -11.59 -3.96
N ASP A 139 -8.50 -12.91 -3.78
CA ASP A 139 -8.26 -13.89 -4.84
C ASP A 139 -9.18 -13.71 -6.03
N MET A 140 -10.49 -13.58 -5.80
CA MET A 140 -11.46 -13.37 -6.89
C MET A 140 -11.21 -12.10 -7.69
N TRP A 141 -10.66 -11.06 -7.06
CA TRP A 141 -10.29 -9.85 -7.76
C TRP A 141 -8.94 -9.99 -8.47
N ALA A 142 -7.97 -10.65 -7.86
CA ALA A 142 -6.66 -10.93 -8.45
C ALA A 142 -6.74 -11.86 -9.67
N GLU A 143 -7.77 -12.70 -9.77
CA GLU A 143 -8.06 -13.51 -10.97
C GLU A 143 -8.30 -12.69 -12.24
N ARG A 144 -8.61 -11.39 -12.12
CA ARG A 144 -9.11 -10.56 -13.24
C ARG A 144 -8.50 -9.18 -13.33
N ILE A 145 -7.99 -8.66 -12.22
CA ILE A 145 -7.49 -7.30 -12.11
C ILE A 145 -6.06 -7.40 -11.60
N SER A 146 -5.17 -6.68 -12.27
CA SER A 146 -3.75 -6.76 -11.96
C SER A 146 -3.45 -6.15 -10.57
N PRO A 147 -2.42 -6.64 -9.86
CA PRO A 147 -2.02 -6.12 -8.56
C PRO A 147 -1.79 -4.61 -8.52
N GLU A 148 -1.30 -4.03 -9.62
CA GLU A 148 -1.04 -2.59 -9.75
C GLU A 148 -2.31 -1.74 -9.59
N ILE A 149 -3.48 -2.29 -9.95
CA ILE A 149 -4.79 -1.64 -9.77
C ILE A 149 -5.40 -2.01 -8.42
N LEU A 150 -5.23 -3.27 -7.97
CA LEU A 150 -5.85 -3.76 -6.73
C LEU A 150 -5.22 -3.16 -5.47
N VAL A 151 -3.91 -3.00 -5.45
CA VAL A 151 -3.20 -2.43 -4.29
C VAL A 151 -3.74 -1.03 -3.92
N PRO A 152 -3.77 -0.03 -4.82
CA PRO A 152 -4.32 1.29 -4.49
C PRO A 152 -5.83 1.23 -4.21
N LEU A 153 -6.59 0.33 -4.84
CA LEU A 153 -8.00 0.12 -4.54
C LEU A 153 -8.20 -0.34 -3.09
N PHE A 154 -7.45 -1.35 -2.65
CA PHE A 154 -7.56 -1.90 -1.29
C PHE A 154 -7.09 -0.87 -0.28
N HIS A 155 -5.99 -0.18 -0.58
CA HIS A 155 -5.54 0.92 0.26
C HIS A 155 -6.64 1.98 0.45
N LYS A 156 -7.34 2.35 -0.62
CA LYS A 156 -8.45 3.31 -0.56
C LYS A 156 -9.60 2.85 0.33
N PHE A 157 -9.83 1.54 0.49
CA PHE A 157 -10.83 1.03 1.44
C PHE A 157 -10.52 1.33 2.90
N ARG A 158 -9.26 1.62 3.27
CA ARG A 158 -8.92 2.05 4.63
C ARG A 158 -9.61 3.35 5.04
N SER A 159 -9.95 4.20 4.07
CA SER A 159 -10.73 5.43 4.30
C SER A 159 -12.22 5.16 4.57
N VAL A 160 -12.71 3.95 4.30
CA VAL A 160 -14.11 3.58 4.49
C VAL A 160 -14.30 2.97 5.87
N ASN A 161 -15.16 3.59 6.68
CA ASN A 161 -15.45 3.12 8.03
C ASN A 161 -15.90 1.63 8.01
N GLY A 162 -15.25 0.82 8.85
CA GLY A 162 -15.49 -0.61 8.98
C GLY A 162 -14.80 -1.51 7.93
N LEU A 163 -14.01 -0.95 7.00
CA LEU A 163 -13.27 -1.74 5.99
C LEU A 163 -11.75 -1.73 6.16
N LYS A 164 -11.21 -1.00 7.16
CA LYS A 164 -9.75 -0.91 7.38
C LYS A 164 -9.09 -2.27 7.56
N ASP A 165 -9.59 -3.10 8.48
CA ASP A 165 -8.97 -4.41 8.75
C ASP A 165 -9.06 -5.34 7.53
N SER A 166 -10.19 -5.32 6.82
CA SER A 166 -10.32 -6.08 5.56
C SER A 166 -9.36 -5.58 4.49
N ALA A 167 -9.18 -4.27 4.36
CA ALA A 167 -8.24 -3.67 3.43
C ALA A 167 -6.78 -4.07 3.72
N ASP A 168 -6.41 -4.09 5.00
CA ASP A 168 -5.07 -4.49 5.44
C ASP A 168 -4.87 -6.00 5.21
N ASN A 169 -5.85 -6.83 5.55
CA ASN A 169 -5.81 -8.28 5.28
C ASN A 169 -5.68 -8.60 3.79
N MET A 170 -6.45 -7.92 2.94
CA MET A 170 -6.38 -8.12 1.49
C MET A 170 -5.04 -7.66 0.89
N GLN A 171 -4.47 -6.54 1.36
CA GLN A 171 -3.13 -6.11 0.93
C GLN A 171 -2.04 -7.10 1.36
N LYS A 172 -2.07 -7.57 2.61
CA LYS A 172 -1.14 -8.59 3.11
C LYS A 172 -1.24 -9.88 2.30
N HIS A 173 -2.46 -10.32 2.02
CA HIS A 173 -2.70 -11.51 1.23
C HIS A 173 -2.18 -11.37 -0.21
N LEU A 174 -2.48 -10.27 -0.89
CA LEU A 174 -1.92 -10.00 -2.22
C LEU A 174 -0.40 -10.04 -2.19
N HIS A 175 0.21 -9.38 -1.21
CA HIS A 175 1.67 -9.35 -1.11
C HIS A 175 2.27 -10.73 -0.88
N SER A 176 1.69 -11.52 0.03
CA SER A 176 2.13 -12.89 0.29
C SER A 176 1.98 -13.79 -0.92
N ARG A 177 0.95 -13.57 -1.76
CA ARG A 177 0.66 -14.41 -2.92
C ARG A 177 1.48 -14.01 -4.16
N PHE A 178 1.74 -12.72 -4.33
CA PHE A 178 2.32 -12.10 -5.51
C PHE A 178 3.40 -11.08 -5.12
N PRO A 179 4.48 -11.48 -4.40
CA PRO A 179 5.43 -10.53 -3.83
C PRO A 179 6.13 -9.69 -4.91
N ASP A 180 6.49 -10.31 -6.02
CA ASP A 180 7.18 -9.64 -7.12
C ASP A 180 6.28 -8.60 -7.82
N GLU A 181 4.99 -8.90 -8.01
CA GLU A 181 4.05 -7.99 -8.68
C GLU A 181 3.48 -6.89 -7.77
N THR A 182 3.47 -7.11 -6.45
CA THR A 182 2.78 -6.20 -5.49
C THR A 182 3.71 -5.24 -4.77
N SER A 183 4.99 -5.59 -4.62
CA SER A 183 5.91 -4.81 -3.76
C SER A 183 6.05 -3.36 -4.21
N GLU A 184 6.29 -3.14 -5.50
CA GLU A 184 6.43 -1.78 -6.05
C GLU A 184 5.12 -0.98 -5.98
N PRO A 185 3.94 -1.52 -6.39
CA PRO A 185 2.67 -0.85 -6.18
C PRO A 185 2.38 -0.50 -4.72
N LEU A 186 2.73 -1.37 -3.77
CA LEU A 186 2.52 -1.13 -2.34
C LEU A 186 3.40 0.02 -1.86
N ILE A 187 4.70 0.00 -2.16
CA ILE A 187 5.63 1.08 -1.81
C ILE A 187 5.15 2.40 -2.40
N ALA A 188 4.81 2.43 -3.69
CA ALA A 188 4.33 3.64 -4.35
C ALA A 188 3.05 4.17 -3.67
N THR A 189 2.10 3.28 -3.37
CA THR A 189 0.84 3.64 -2.71
C THR A 189 1.08 4.21 -1.32
N TRP A 190 1.87 3.55 -0.48
CA TRP A 190 2.18 3.99 0.88
C TRP A 190 2.97 5.31 0.90
N LEU A 191 3.88 5.51 -0.07
CA LEU A 191 4.59 6.78 -0.20
C LEU A 191 3.63 7.92 -0.57
N ILE A 192 2.70 7.69 -1.50
CA ILE A 192 1.69 8.67 -1.89
C ILE A 192 0.82 9.07 -0.70
N THR A 193 0.34 8.09 0.08
CA THR A 193 -0.52 8.33 1.24
C THR A 193 0.23 8.64 2.53
N ASN A 194 1.56 8.69 2.47
CA ASN A 194 2.45 9.05 3.56
C ASN A 194 2.29 8.16 4.80
N GLU A 195 2.14 6.85 4.58
CA GLU A 195 2.07 5.87 5.68
C GLU A 195 3.37 5.89 6.51
N SER A 196 3.26 5.67 7.81
CA SER A 196 4.45 5.67 8.66
C SER A 196 5.31 4.42 8.42
N PRO A 197 6.64 4.51 8.57
CA PRO A 197 7.52 3.34 8.53
C PRO A 197 7.07 2.19 9.44
N GLU A 198 6.62 2.47 10.66
CA GLU A 198 6.15 1.45 11.61
C GLU A 198 4.91 0.71 11.08
N PHE A 199 4.00 1.43 10.42
CA PHE A 199 2.85 0.82 9.77
C PHE A 199 3.30 -0.13 8.65
N VAL A 200 4.22 0.31 7.79
CA VAL A 200 4.73 -0.51 6.69
C VAL A 200 5.49 -1.73 7.20
N PHE A 201 6.29 -1.57 8.25
CA PHE A 201 6.98 -2.66 8.95
C PHE A 201 6.00 -3.75 9.40
N LYS A 202 4.86 -3.34 9.98
CA LYS A 202 3.79 -4.25 10.40
C LYS A 202 3.03 -4.88 9.23
N MET A 203 2.81 -4.14 8.14
CA MET A 203 2.12 -4.66 6.95
C MET A 203 2.92 -5.73 6.24
N LEU A 204 4.22 -5.50 6.08
CA LEU A 204 5.16 -6.47 5.50
C LEU A 204 5.51 -7.61 6.46
N SER A 205 4.96 -7.59 7.68
CA SER A 205 5.17 -8.62 8.71
C SER A 205 6.65 -8.89 8.98
N VAL A 206 7.48 -7.84 8.89
CA VAL A 206 8.95 -7.94 9.01
C VAL A 206 9.33 -8.49 10.38
N GLY A 207 8.62 -8.09 11.44
CA GLY A 207 8.90 -8.51 12.83
C GLY A 207 8.53 -9.95 13.18
N GLU A 208 7.81 -10.67 12.31
CA GLU A 208 7.44 -12.06 12.60
C GLU A 208 8.66 -12.99 12.48
N LYS A 209 8.70 -14.07 13.27
CA LYS A 209 9.84 -15.01 13.33
C LYS A 209 10.31 -15.37 11.92
N ILE A 210 11.55 -15.07 11.55
CA ILE A 210 12.09 -15.48 10.25
C ILE A 210 12.21 -17.00 10.25
N ASP A 211 11.23 -17.69 9.72
CA ASP A 211 11.30 -19.11 9.37
C ASP A 211 11.62 -19.28 7.88
N ASN A 212 11.32 -18.28 7.04
CA ASN A 212 11.45 -18.36 5.59
C ASN A 212 12.22 -17.16 4.97
N ILE A 213 12.79 -17.37 3.77
CA ILE A 213 13.48 -16.38 2.92
C ILE A 213 12.55 -15.19 2.59
N ASP A 214 11.26 -15.43 2.38
CA ASP A 214 10.27 -14.39 2.07
C ASP A 214 10.28 -13.25 3.10
N LYS A 215 10.55 -13.55 4.38
CA LYS A 215 10.63 -12.52 5.45
C LYS A 215 11.86 -11.62 5.33
N ILE A 216 12.95 -12.13 4.76
CA ILE A 216 14.15 -11.33 4.47
C ILE A 216 13.88 -10.40 3.29
N GLU A 217 13.18 -10.87 2.27
CA GLU A 217 12.75 -10.02 1.15
C GLU A 217 11.83 -8.90 1.64
N ASN A 218 10.89 -9.20 2.54
CA ASN A 218 10.04 -8.18 3.17
C ASN A 218 10.86 -7.14 3.95
N ALA A 219 11.92 -7.55 4.66
CA ALA A 219 12.83 -6.61 5.31
C ALA A 219 13.56 -5.71 4.29
N CYS A 220 13.98 -6.25 3.15
CA CYS A 220 14.59 -5.48 2.07
C CYS A 220 13.60 -4.45 1.49
N TRP A 221 12.35 -4.87 1.23
CA TRP A 221 11.28 -3.98 0.76
C TRP A 221 10.95 -2.88 1.77
N PHE A 222 10.95 -3.21 3.06
CA PHE A 222 10.79 -2.22 4.13
C PHE A 222 11.92 -1.18 4.13
N LEU A 223 13.19 -1.60 4.07
CA LEU A 223 14.30 -0.63 4.02
C LEU A 223 14.24 0.24 2.76
N LYS A 224 13.88 -0.34 1.61
CA LYS A 224 13.65 0.41 0.38
C LYS A 224 12.55 1.46 0.56
N TYR A 225 11.45 1.12 1.22
CA TYR A 225 10.39 2.06 1.57
C TYR A 225 10.92 3.21 2.43
N VAL A 226 11.60 2.91 3.53
CA VAL A 226 12.15 3.92 4.47
C VAL A 226 13.09 4.89 3.77
N PHE A 227 13.99 4.37 2.93
CA PHE A 227 14.90 5.21 2.16
C PHE A 227 14.14 6.19 1.24
N GLN A 228 13.11 5.72 0.53
CA GLN A 228 12.29 6.56 -0.32
C GLN A 228 11.44 7.55 0.48
N TYR A 229 10.92 7.12 1.63
CA TYR A 229 10.15 7.94 2.56
C TYR A 229 10.98 9.11 3.07
N ASN A 230 12.16 8.84 3.62
CA ASN A 230 13.10 9.88 4.08
C ASN A 230 13.49 10.82 2.95
N ARG A 231 13.80 10.27 1.75
CA ARG A 231 14.10 11.09 0.57
C ARG A 231 12.97 12.05 0.20
N LYS A 232 11.71 11.61 0.27
CA LYS A 232 10.53 12.45 0.02
C LYS A 232 10.35 13.53 1.09
N GLN A 233 10.74 13.23 2.33
CA GLN A 233 10.59 14.11 3.50
C GLN A 233 11.78 15.05 3.73
N LYS A 234 12.86 14.97 2.94
CA LYS A 234 14.12 15.74 3.07
C LYS A 234 14.02 17.25 3.33
N LYS A 235 12.88 17.88 3.05
CA LYS A 235 12.63 19.29 3.42
C LYS A 235 12.57 19.51 4.94
N GLU A 236 12.37 18.46 5.73
CA GLU A 236 12.15 18.52 7.19
C GLU A 236 13.20 17.71 7.99
N GLY A 237 14.28 17.26 7.34
CA GLY A 237 15.23 16.29 7.91
C GLY A 237 14.77 14.84 7.74
N ASP A 238 15.63 13.88 8.09
CA ASP A 238 15.26 12.46 8.10
C ASP A 238 14.24 12.23 9.22
N LYS A 239 13.01 11.89 8.84
CA LYS A 239 11.92 11.62 9.79
C LYS A 239 12.01 10.25 10.47
N PHE A 240 12.78 9.34 9.88
CA PHE A 240 12.97 7.99 10.40
C PHE A 240 14.46 7.66 10.39
N SER A 241 15.10 7.85 11.54
CA SER A 241 16.55 7.73 11.74
C SER A 241 17.04 6.28 11.66
N SER A 242 18.35 6.10 11.46
CA SER A 242 18.97 4.77 11.51
C SER A 242 18.78 4.10 12.88
N ASP A 243 18.78 4.88 13.96
CA ASP A 243 18.57 4.39 15.32
C ASP A 243 17.14 3.84 15.50
N GLU A 244 16.12 4.51 14.95
CA GLU A 244 14.73 4.05 14.99
C GLU A 244 14.53 2.78 14.15
N ILE A 245 15.17 2.69 12.98
CA ILE A 245 15.18 1.46 12.18
C ILE A 245 15.80 0.33 13.00
N THR A 246 16.97 0.57 13.59
CA THR A 246 17.69 -0.41 14.41
C THR A 246 16.84 -0.84 15.60
N GLN A 247 16.16 0.09 16.27
CA GLN A 247 15.27 -0.19 17.39
C GLN A 247 14.07 -1.06 16.96
N LEU A 248 13.44 -0.77 15.81
CA LEU A 248 12.37 -1.61 15.27
C LEU A 248 12.86 -3.03 14.98
N PHE A 249 14.03 -3.20 14.39
CA PHE A 249 14.60 -4.54 14.16
C PHE A 249 15.05 -5.23 15.45
N ALA A 250 15.61 -4.49 16.42
CA ALA A 250 16.08 -5.02 17.70
C ALA A 250 14.93 -5.54 18.58
N GLN A 251 13.77 -4.87 18.54
CA GLN A 251 12.53 -5.39 19.15
C GLN A 251 12.13 -6.76 18.58
N ASN A 252 12.66 -7.11 17.41
CA ASN A 252 12.44 -8.38 16.73
C ASN A 252 13.76 -9.18 16.62
N LYS A 253 14.47 -9.33 17.74
CA LYS A 253 15.75 -10.05 17.92
C LYS A 253 15.96 -11.32 17.07
N PRO A 254 14.95 -12.21 16.86
CA PRO A 254 15.12 -13.38 16.00
C PRO A 254 15.50 -13.07 14.55
N LEU A 255 15.18 -11.88 14.01
CA LEU A 255 15.57 -11.51 12.65
C LEU A 255 17.08 -11.38 12.49
N LEU A 256 17.70 -10.65 13.40
CA LEU A 256 19.13 -10.31 13.33
C LEU A 256 20.00 -11.56 13.46
N GLU A 257 19.64 -12.46 14.38
CA GLU A 257 20.38 -13.71 14.61
C GLU A 257 20.31 -14.64 13.39
N LYS A 258 19.13 -14.79 12.76
CA LYS A 258 19.00 -15.64 11.58
C LYS A 258 19.67 -15.03 10.35
N ALA A 259 19.51 -13.73 10.12
CA ALA A 259 20.19 -13.04 9.02
C ALA A 259 21.72 -13.24 9.12
N ARG A 260 22.28 -13.10 10.34
CA ARG A 260 23.69 -13.36 10.60
C ARG A 260 24.09 -14.80 10.28
N SER A 261 23.31 -15.79 10.74
CA SER A 261 23.59 -17.21 10.47
C SER A 261 23.61 -17.56 8.97
N LEU A 262 22.71 -16.96 8.17
CA LEU A 262 22.64 -17.22 6.73
C LEU A 262 23.86 -16.65 6.00
N VAL A 263 24.34 -15.49 6.44
CA VAL A 263 25.59 -14.89 5.93
C VAL A 263 26.77 -15.80 6.23
N ASP A 264 26.85 -16.34 7.44
CA ASP A 264 27.96 -17.20 7.84
C ASP A 264 27.97 -18.54 7.07
N THR A 265 26.81 -19.15 6.83
CA THR A 265 26.71 -20.39 6.01
C THR A 265 27.09 -20.19 4.55
N ASN A 266 26.92 -19.00 3.99
CA ASN A 266 27.31 -18.70 2.61
C ASN A 266 28.80 -18.40 2.45
N LYS A 267 29.54 -18.12 3.53
CA LYS A 267 31.00 -17.93 3.48
C LYS A 267 31.78 -19.24 3.47
N THR A 268 31.16 -20.33 3.92
CA THR A 268 31.79 -21.65 4.03
C THR A 268 31.62 -22.53 2.81
N ASN A 269 30.78 -22.11 1.85
CA ASN A 269 30.55 -22.79 0.56
C ASN A 269 31.18 -21.99 -0.58
#